data_AF-A0A9E0X744-F1
#
_entry.id   AF-A0A9E0X744-F1
#
_cell.length_a   1.000
_cell.length_b   1.000
_cell.length_c   1.000
_cell.angle_alpha   90.00
_cell.angle_beta   90.00
_cell.angle_gamma   90.00
#
_symmetry.space_group_name_H-M   'P 1'
#
loop_
_entity.id
_entity.type
_entity.pdbx_description
1 polymer ?
#
loop_
_entity_poly.entity_id
_entity_poly.type
_entity_poly.pdbx_seq_one_letter_code
_entity_poly.pdbx_strand_id
1 'polypeptide(L)'
;MNPSNASRTALAASLMRAVHSRTDPVPLLDDVWGDRLVPESVRAAARQAVLDRMDPDARANALASPESVLDRALRTNAAYADVIIRARYTEDALQAAVARGIDQYVIIGAGFDSFACRRPAYATKLRIFEVDHPATQTLKRQRLMECGVPESDLLHLIAADL
;
A
#
# COMPACT_ATOMS: atom_id res chain seq x y z
N MET A 1 14.18 5.65 12.76
CA MET A 1 13.91 5.68 11.30
C MET A 1 15.07 6.42 10.66
N ASN A 2 15.59 5.97 9.50
CA ASN A 2 16.54 6.80 8.75
C ASN A 2 15.70 7.82 7.95
N PRO A 3 15.77 9.13 8.25
CA PRO A 3 14.93 10.14 7.60
C PRO A 3 15.14 10.18 6.08
N SER A 4 16.24 9.63 5.57
CA SER A 4 16.51 9.59 4.13
C SER A 4 15.79 8.46 3.39
N ASN A 5 15.13 7.53 4.10
CA ASN A 5 14.53 6.34 3.49
C ASN A 5 13.00 6.34 3.64
N ALA A 6 12.31 5.88 2.59
CA ALA A 6 10.88 5.63 2.65
C ALA A 6 10.52 4.60 3.72
N SER A 7 9.33 4.75 4.29
CA SER A 7 8.85 3.87 5.37
C SER A 7 8.68 2.41 4.92
N ARG A 8 9.44 1.49 5.55
CA ARG A 8 9.31 0.04 5.33
C ARG A 8 7.93 -0.49 5.73
N THR A 9 7.33 0.05 6.78
CA THR A 9 5.99 -0.36 7.22
C THR A 9 4.91 0.09 6.24
N ALA A 10 5.06 1.27 5.62
CA ALA A 10 4.15 1.74 4.57
C ALA A 10 4.21 0.84 3.32
N LEU A 11 5.41 0.44 2.90
CA LEU A 11 5.61 -0.49 1.78
C LEU A 11 5.02 -1.87 2.08
N ALA A 12 5.24 -2.40 3.29
CA ALA A 12 4.66 -3.66 3.72
C ALA A 12 3.12 -3.61 3.76
N ALA A 13 2.53 -2.55 4.33
CA ALA A 13 1.07 -2.38 4.37
C ALA A 13 0.46 -2.29 2.96
N SER A 14 1.14 -1.63 2.01
CA SER A 14 0.72 -1.58 0.61
C SER A 14 0.70 -2.97 -0.03
N LEU A 15 1.75 -3.78 0.19
CA LEU A 15 1.78 -5.17 -0.27
C LEU A 15 0.72 -6.05 0.40
N MET A 16 0.45 -5.86 1.69
CA MET A 16 -0.60 -6.62 2.39
C MET A 16 -1.97 -6.44 1.73
N ARG A 17 -2.32 -5.20 1.34
CA ARG A 17 -3.56 -4.92 0.61
C ARG A 17 -3.57 -5.54 -0.78
N ALA A 18 -2.45 -5.50 -1.50
CA ALA A 18 -2.31 -6.18 -2.79
C ALA A 18 -2.51 -7.69 -2.68
N VAL A 19 -1.84 -8.32 -1.72
CA VAL A 19 -1.96 -9.76 -1.44
C VAL A 19 -3.39 -10.13 -1.04
N HIS A 20 -4.06 -9.32 -0.20
CA HIS A 20 -5.45 -9.53 0.16
C HIS A 20 -6.37 -9.55 -1.07
N SER A 21 -6.27 -8.51 -1.89
CA SER A 21 -7.13 -8.30 -3.06
C SER A 21 -7.06 -9.45 -4.07
N ARG A 22 -5.88 -10.08 -4.21
CA ARG A 22 -5.66 -11.16 -5.19
C ARG A 22 -5.77 -12.58 -4.64
N THR A 23 -5.71 -12.78 -3.32
CA THR A 23 -5.68 -14.15 -2.73
C THR A 23 -6.84 -14.48 -1.82
N ASP A 24 -7.54 -13.49 -1.28
CA ASP A 24 -8.73 -13.74 -0.47
C ASP A 24 -9.90 -14.15 -1.39
N PRO A 25 -10.64 -15.24 -1.09
CA PRO A 25 -11.77 -15.68 -1.91
C PRO A 25 -12.94 -14.68 -1.90
N VAL A 26 -13.04 -13.83 -0.87
CA VAL A 26 -14.06 -12.79 -0.72
C VAL A 26 -13.38 -11.49 -0.24
N PRO A 27 -12.62 -10.83 -1.13
CA PRO A 27 -11.75 -9.74 -0.71
C PRO A 27 -12.56 -8.52 -0.24
N LEU A 28 -12.31 -8.10 0.99
CA LEU A 28 -12.85 -6.85 1.56
C LEU A 28 -12.41 -5.57 0.83
N LEU A 29 -11.28 -5.63 0.10
CA LEU A 29 -10.67 -4.52 -0.63
C LEU A 29 -10.35 -4.96 -2.05
N ASP A 30 -10.42 -4.03 -2.99
CA ASP A 30 -9.88 -4.17 -4.35
C ASP A 30 -8.72 -3.19 -4.54
N ASP A 31 -7.57 -3.54 -3.96
CA ASP A 31 -6.34 -2.75 -3.96
C ASP A 31 -5.11 -3.56 -4.36
N VAL A 32 -4.94 -3.78 -5.67
CA VAL A 32 -3.76 -4.42 -6.26
C VAL A 32 -2.55 -3.50 -6.43
N TRP A 33 -2.65 -2.21 -6.07
CA TRP A 33 -1.62 -1.23 -6.42
C TRP A 33 -0.30 -1.45 -5.70
N GLY A 34 -0.29 -2.13 -4.55
CA GLY A 34 0.95 -2.49 -3.87
C GLY A 34 1.93 -3.26 -4.77
N ASP A 35 1.42 -4.13 -5.66
CA ASP A 35 2.24 -4.90 -6.61
C ASP A 35 2.89 -4.04 -7.70
N ARG A 36 2.37 -2.82 -7.91
CA ARG A 36 2.90 -1.85 -8.87
C ARG A 36 3.74 -0.80 -8.17
N LEU A 37 3.23 -0.21 -7.09
CA LEU A 37 3.88 0.93 -6.43
C LEU A 37 5.15 0.51 -5.68
N VAL A 38 5.19 -0.68 -5.09
CA VAL A 38 6.39 -1.14 -4.38
C VAL A 38 7.45 -1.60 -5.41
N PRO A 39 8.67 -1.03 -5.40
CA PRO A 39 9.71 -1.39 -6.35
C PRO A 39 10.05 -2.88 -6.30
N GLU A 40 10.35 -3.49 -7.44
CA GLU A 40 10.74 -4.90 -7.49
C GLU A 40 12.00 -5.19 -6.67
N SER A 41 12.97 -4.27 -6.65
CA SER A 41 14.17 -4.40 -5.80
C SER A 41 13.83 -4.51 -4.31
N VAL A 42 12.79 -3.80 -3.86
CA VAL A 42 12.30 -3.87 -2.47
C VAL A 42 11.60 -5.20 -2.22
N ARG A 43 10.74 -5.66 -3.15
CA ARG A 43 10.07 -6.96 -3.03
C ARG A 43 11.07 -8.12 -3.02
N ALA A 44 12.07 -8.08 -3.89
CA ALA A 44 13.15 -9.07 -3.93
C ALA A 44 13.97 -9.10 -2.64
N ALA A 45 14.34 -7.93 -2.11
CA ALA A 45 15.05 -7.85 -0.83
C ALA A 45 14.19 -8.38 0.34
N ALA A 46 12.88 -8.09 0.34
CA ALA A 46 11.96 -8.62 1.34
C ALA A 46 11.82 -10.16 1.22
N ARG A 47 11.66 -10.69 0.01
CA ARG A 47 11.65 -12.14 -0.27
C ARG A 47 12.91 -12.82 0.27
N GLN A 48 14.08 -12.26 -0.04
CA GLN A 48 15.36 -12.80 0.45
C GLN A 48 15.43 -12.78 1.98
N ALA A 49 15.05 -11.67 2.60
CA ALA A 49 15.04 -11.56 4.06
C ALA A 49 14.07 -12.52 4.76
N VAL A 50 12.97 -12.92 4.10
CA VAL A 50 12.10 -13.99 4.61
C VAL A 50 12.82 -15.34 4.52
N LEU A 51 13.37 -15.68 3.35
CA LEU A 51 14.08 -16.94 3.11
C LEU A 51 15.27 -17.14 4.05
N ASP A 52 16.02 -16.08 4.38
CA ASP A 52 17.18 -16.16 5.27
C ASP A 52 16.81 -16.42 6.73
N ARG A 53 15.54 -16.24 7.11
CA ARG A 53 15.02 -16.55 8.46
C ARG A 53 14.39 -17.94 8.55
N MET A 54 14.20 -18.63 7.42
CA MET A 54 13.60 -19.97 7.39
C MET A 54 14.66 -21.01 7.73
N ASP A 55 14.24 -22.10 8.35
CA ASP A 55 15.07 -23.30 8.46
C ASP A 55 15.37 -23.87 7.06
N PRO A 56 16.51 -24.59 6.88
CA PRO A 56 16.95 -25.07 5.57
C PRO A 56 15.91 -25.92 4.82
N ASP A 57 15.17 -26.77 5.54
CA ASP A 57 14.19 -27.67 4.94
C ASP A 57 12.94 -26.91 4.49
N ALA A 58 12.42 -26.00 5.32
CA ALA A 58 11.32 -25.11 4.94
C ALA A 58 11.72 -24.18 3.79
N ARG A 59 12.98 -23.71 3.75
CA ARG A 59 13.53 -22.91 2.65
C ARG A 59 13.55 -23.70 1.34
N ALA A 60 14.01 -24.95 1.36
CA ALA A 60 14.03 -25.81 0.16
C ALA A 60 12.63 -26.01 -0.42
N ASN A 61 11.63 -26.25 0.43
CA ASN A 61 10.23 -26.36 0.03
C ASN A 61 9.65 -25.03 -0.49
N ALA A 62 10.02 -23.91 0.12
CA ALA A 62 9.57 -22.57 -0.27
C ALA A 62 10.10 -22.15 -1.67
N LEU A 63 11.32 -22.56 -2.02
CA LEU A 63 11.94 -22.28 -3.32
C LEU A 63 11.23 -22.96 -4.50
N ALA A 64 10.40 -23.99 -4.25
CA ALA A 64 9.56 -24.59 -5.27
C ALA A 64 8.38 -23.68 -5.71
N SER A 65 8.06 -22.62 -4.95
CA SER A 65 7.06 -21.61 -5.31
C SER A 65 7.43 -20.21 -4.76
N PRO A 66 8.38 -19.50 -5.41
CA PRO A 66 9.02 -18.31 -4.84
C PRO A 66 8.09 -17.11 -4.59
N GLU A 67 7.13 -16.86 -5.48
CA GLU A 67 6.14 -15.77 -5.32
C GLU A 67 5.23 -15.99 -4.11
N SER A 68 5.05 -17.24 -3.67
CA SER A 68 4.22 -17.56 -2.51
C SER A 68 4.86 -17.22 -1.16
N VAL A 69 6.17 -16.96 -1.11
CA VAL A 69 6.92 -16.85 0.15
C VAL A 69 6.69 -15.52 0.84
N LEU A 70 6.83 -14.41 0.12
CA LEU A 70 6.57 -13.07 0.66
C LEU A 70 5.08 -12.91 0.98
N ASP A 71 4.20 -13.36 0.10
CA ASP A 71 2.75 -13.33 0.32
C ASP A 71 2.34 -14.05 1.60
N ARG A 72 2.88 -15.25 1.82
CA ARG A 72 2.62 -16.02 3.03
C ARG A 72 3.12 -15.28 4.26
N ALA A 73 4.34 -14.74 4.22
CA ALA A 73 4.90 -13.98 5.33
C ALA A 73 4.09 -12.71 5.64
N LEU A 74 3.59 -12.01 4.61
CA LEU A 74 2.71 -10.85 4.76
C LEU A 74 1.37 -11.23 5.40
N ARG A 75 0.74 -12.33 4.94
CA ARG A 75 -0.55 -12.81 5.50
C ARG A 75 -0.44 -13.31 6.94
N THR A 76 0.68 -13.90 7.31
CA THR A 76 0.91 -14.36 8.69
C THR A 76 1.42 -13.24 9.61
N ASN A 77 1.64 -12.03 9.10
CA ASN A 77 2.05 -10.91 9.92
C ASN A 77 0.91 -10.49 10.86
N ALA A 78 1.21 -10.25 12.13
CA ALA A 78 0.20 -9.88 13.13
C ALA A 78 -0.58 -8.60 12.76
N ALA A 79 0.01 -7.68 11.98
CA ALA A 79 -0.64 -6.46 11.53
C ALA A 79 -1.53 -6.66 10.28
N TYR A 80 -1.52 -7.84 9.65
CA TYR A 80 -2.21 -8.06 8.37
C TYR A 80 -3.69 -7.72 8.45
N ALA A 81 -4.41 -8.32 9.39
CA ALA A 81 -5.85 -8.09 9.57
C ALA A 81 -6.16 -6.61 9.87
N ASP A 82 -5.37 -5.95 10.71
CA ASP A 82 -5.52 -4.52 11.00
C ASP A 82 -5.39 -3.67 9.75
N VAL A 83 -4.36 -3.92 8.92
CA VAL A 83 -4.12 -3.17 7.68
C VAL A 83 -5.31 -3.26 6.73
N ILE A 84 -5.93 -4.44 6.60
CA ILE A 84 -7.09 -4.64 5.72
C ILE A 84 -8.34 -3.97 6.31
N ILE A 85 -8.66 -4.26 7.57
CA ILE A 85 -9.89 -3.77 8.21
C ILE A 85 -9.89 -2.25 8.31
N ARG A 86 -8.77 -1.62 8.68
CA ARG A 86 -8.71 -0.17 8.82
C ARG A 86 -8.87 0.55 7.47
N ALA A 87 -8.35 -0.02 6.38
CA ALA A 87 -8.54 0.53 5.04
C ALA A 87 -10.01 0.44 4.64
N ARG A 88 -10.64 -0.73 4.85
CA ARG A 88 -12.05 -0.94 4.53
C ARG A 88 -12.95 0.04 5.30
N TYR A 89 -12.76 0.10 6.61
CA TYR A 89 -13.54 0.98 7.48
C TYR A 89 -13.40 2.45 7.08
N THR A 90 -12.17 2.89 6.80
CA THR A 90 -11.89 4.27 6.40
C THR A 90 -12.56 4.63 5.08
N GLU A 91 -12.52 3.73 4.10
CA GLU A 91 -13.13 3.97 2.79
C GLU A 91 -14.67 3.94 2.83
N ASP A 92 -15.28 3.08 3.65
CA ASP A 92 -16.72 3.11 3.89
C ASP A 92 -17.15 4.44 4.54
N ALA A 93 -16.41 4.90 5.55
CA ALA A 93 -16.67 6.18 6.21
C ALA A 93 -16.48 7.36 5.24
N LEU A 94 -15.46 7.31 4.39
CA LEU A 94 -15.21 8.29 3.35
C LEU A 94 -16.36 8.34 2.35
N GLN A 95 -16.82 7.20 1.85
CA GLN A 95 -17.94 7.13 0.92
C GLN A 95 -19.20 7.78 1.51
N ALA A 96 -19.50 7.48 2.78
CA ALA A 96 -20.61 8.09 3.50
C ALA A 96 -20.43 9.61 3.66
N ALA A 97 -19.20 10.08 3.91
CA ALA A 97 -18.90 11.51 4.00
C ALA A 97 -19.08 12.23 2.65
N VAL A 98 -18.61 11.63 1.56
CA VAL A 98 -18.79 12.16 0.21
C VAL A 98 -20.26 12.26 -0.17
N ALA A 99 -21.08 11.26 0.20
CA ALA A 99 -22.52 11.29 0.00
C ALA A 99 -23.22 12.44 0.76
N ARG A 100 -22.60 12.97 1.84
CA ARG A 100 -23.08 14.15 2.57
C ARG A 100 -22.51 15.47 2.04
N GLY A 101 -21.78 15.45 0.93
CA GLY A 101 -21.23 16.64 0.27
C GLY A 101 -19.81 17.01 0.69
N ILE A 102 -19.10 16.14 1.42
CA ILE A 102 -17.66 16.34 1.67
C ILE A 102 -16.88 16.15 0.38
N ASP A 103 -16.01 17.11 0.07
CA ASP A 103 -15.26 17.19 -1.19
C ASP A 103 -13.73 17.23 -0.99
N GLN A 104 -13.26 17.14 0.27
CA GLN A 104 -11.84 17.05 0.62
C GLN A 104 -11.59 15.83 1.50
N TYR A 105 -10.54 15.07 1.17
CA TYR A 105 -10.06 13.95 1.95
C TYR A 105 -8.59 14.14 2.29
N VAL A 106 -8.26 14.21 3.57
CA VAL A 106 -6.89 14.39 4.06
C VAL A 106 -6.43 13.09 4.71
N ILE A 107 -5.35 12.52 4.18
CA ILE A 107 -4.72 11.30 4.69
C ILE A 107 -3.40 11.70 5.36
N ILE A 108 -3.33 11.49 6.66
CA ILE A 108 -2.17 11.81 7.50
C ILE A 108 -1.37 10.52 7.72
N GLY A 109 -0.07 10.55 7.41
CA GLY A 109 0.74 9.33 7.34
C GLY A 109 0.31 8.45 6.17
N ALA A 110 0.06 9.07 5.01
CA ALA A 110 -0.53 8.41 3.84
C ALA A 110 0.30 7.24 3.30
N GLY A 111 1.61 7.20 3.56
CA GLY A 111 2.50 6.14 3.16
C GLY A 111 2.32 5.79 1.67
N PHE A 112 2.10 4.51 1.42
CA PHE A 112 1.74 3.97 0.10
C PHE A 112 0.25 3.60 0.01
N ASP A 113 -0.62 4.43 0.58
CA ASP A 113 -2.06 4.40 0.27
C ASP A 113 -2.28 4.55 -1.25
N SER A 114 -3.22 3.81 -1.81
CA SER A 114 -3.48 3.77 -3.25
C SER A 114 -4.87 4.28 -3.63
N PHE A 115 -5.64 4.84 -2.69
CA PHE A 115 -7.00 5.32 -2.92
C PHE A 115 -7.05 6.28 -4.12
N ALA A 116 -6.11 7.21 -4.21
CA ALA A 116 -5.98 8.15 -5.32
C ALA A 116 -5.62 7.51 -6.67
N CYS A 117 -5.12 6.27 -6.67
CA CYS A 117 -4.83 5.49 -7.88
C CYS A 117 -6.05 4.69 -8.34
N ARG A 118 -6.92 4.27 -7.40
CA ARG A 118 -8.14 3.49 -7.69
C ARG A 118 -9.33 4.36 -8.06
N ARG A 119 -9.46 5.53 -7.43
CA ARG A 119 -10.53 6.53 -7.65
C ARG A 119 -11.89 5.91 -7.95
N PRO A 120 -12.58 5.35 -6.94
CA PRO A 120 -13.92 4.80 -7.14
C PRO A 120 -14.87 5.89 -7.66
N ALA A 121 -15.95 5.47 -8.33
CA ALA A 121 -16.86 6.38 -9.04
C ALA A 121 -17.40 7.54 -8.17
N TYR A 122 -17.66 7.28 -6.88
CA TYR A 122 -18.12 8.30 -5.94
C TYR A 122 -17.07 9.38 -5.63
N ALA A 123 -15.78 9.10 -5.85
CA ALA A 123 -14.67 9.98 -5.49
C ALA A 123 -14.08 10.75 -6.69
N THR A 124 -14.74 10.74 -7.85
CA THR A 124 -14.24 11.36 -9.09
C THR A 124 -13.95 12.86 -8.99
N LYS A 125 -14.64 13.58 -8.10
CA LYS A 125 -14.46 15.02 -7.84
C LYS A 125 -13.78 15.31 -6.49
N LEU A 126 -13.39 14.27 -5.75
CA LEU A 126 -12.83 14.41 -4.41
C LEU A 126 -11.40 14.94 -4.51
N ARG A 127 -11.10 16.00 -3.77
CA ARG A 127 -9.73 16.52 -3.62
C ARG A 127 -9.03 15.73 -2.53
N ILE A 128 -7.98 15.02 -2.88
CA ILE A 128 -7.24 14.13 -1.99
C ILE A 128 -5.93 14.81 -1.62
N PHE A 129 -5.69 14.96 -0.33
CA PHE A 129 -4.46 15.50 0.24
C PHE A 129 -3.76 14.39 1.00
N GLU A 130 -2.53 14.09 0.63
CA GLU A 130 -1.72 13.09 1.31
C GLU A 130 -0.56 13.79 1.99
N VAL A 131 -0.46 13.63 3.30
CA VAL A 131 0.62 14.19 4.12
C VAL A 131 1.47 13.04 4.64
N ASP A 132 2.76 13.05 4.31
CA ASP A 132 3.71 12.08 4.84
C ASP A 132 5.14 12.64 4.78
N HIS A 133 6.05 11.95 5.46
CA HIS A 133 7.46 12.27 5.56
C HIS A 133 8.09 12.45 4.16
N PRO A 134 8.96 13.46 3.95
CA PRO A 134 9.52 13.79 2.64
C PRO A 134 10.11 12.62 1.85
N ALA A 135 10.88 11.73 2.51
CA ALA A 135 11.46 10.55 1.85
C ALA A 135 10.41 9.56 1.33
N THR A 136 9.32 9.33 2.08
CA THR A 136 8.22 8.48 1.64
C THR A 136 7.47 9.11 0.46
N GLN A 137 7.17 10.41 0.54
CA GLN A 137 6.51 11.14 -0.54
C GLN A 137 7.33 11.18 -1.82
N THR A 138 8.65 11.34 -1.70
CA THR A 138 9.56 11.34 -2.85
C THR A 138 9.50 10.01 -3.60
N LEU A 139 9.61 8.89 -2.88
CA LEU A 139 9.49 7.58 -3.50
C LEU A 139 8.09 7.34 -4.07
N LYS A 140 7.02 7.71 -3.35
CA LYS A 140 5.65 7.54 -3.83
C LYS A 140 5.42 8.28 -5.15
N ARG A 141 5.81 9.56 -5.22
CA ARG A 141 5.70 10.38 -6.44
C ARG A 141 6.44 9.74 -7.61
N GLN A 142 7.69 9.32 -7.39
CA GLN A 142 8.47 8.61 -8.41
C GLN A 142 7.72 7.36 -8.91
N ARG A 143 7.21 6.54 -7.99
CA ARG A 143 6.52 5.29 -8.33
C ARG A 143 5.18 5.50 -9.03
N LEU A 144 4.44 6.55 -8.69
CA LEU A 144 3.21 6.92 -9.40
C LEU A 144 3.51 7.25 -10.87
N MET A 145 4.55 8.06 -11.12
CA MET A 145 4.98 8.41 -12.48
C MET A 145 5.44 7.17 -13.26
N GLU A 146 6.32 6.35 -12.68
CA GLU A 146 6.82 5.12 -13.30
C GLU A 146 5.72 4.09 -13.58
N CYS A 147 4.66 4.09 -12.77
CA CYS A 147 3.49 3.24 -12.98
C CYS A 147 2.49 3.83 -13.99
N GLY A 148 2.74 5.00 -14.57
CA GLY A 148 1.84 5.65 -15.51
C GLY A 148 0.56 6.19 -14.87
N VAL A 149 0.58 6.50 -13.58
CA VAL A 149 -0.54 7.22 -12.94
C VAL A 149 -0.50 8.67 -13.42
N PRO A 150 -1.55 9.17 -14.08
CA PRO A 150 -1.55 10.52 -14.60
C PRO A 150 -1.52 11.54 -13.47
N GLU A 151 -0.85 12.67 -13.72
CA GLU A 151 -0.96 13.83 -12.85
C GLU A 151 -2.42 14.30 -12.78
N SER A 152 -2.81 14.82 -11.63
CA SER A 152 -4.18 15.26 -11.41
C SER A 152 -4.21 16.41 -10.42
N ASP A 153 -4.93 17.47 -10.80
CA ASP A 153 -5.18 18.63 -9.94
C ASP A 153 -6.01 18.30 -8.69
N LEU A 154 -6.55 17.08 -8.60
CA LEU A 154 -7.31 16.57 -7.46
C LEU A 154 -6.44 15.75 -6.48
N LEU A 155 -5.16 15.51 -6.77
CA LEU A 155 -4.23 14.82 -5.88
C LEU A 155 -3.10 15.74 -5.45
N HIS A 156 -3.04 16.02 -4.15
CA HIS A 156 -2.03 16.88 -3.54
C HIS A 156 -1.14 16.06 -2.62
N LEU A 157 0.06 15.72 -3.10
CA LEU A 157 1.09 15.05 -2.31
C LEU A 157 1.93 16.09 -1.55
N ILE A 158 1.76 16.16 -0.23
CA ILE A 158 2.39 17.13 0.67
C ILE A 158 3.49 16.40 1.46
N ALA A 159 4.72 16.87 1.29
CA ALA A 159 5.89 16.38 2.03
C ALA A 159 6.03 17.17 3.34
N ALA A 160 5.75 16.54 4.47
CA ALA A 160 5.89 17.12 5.80
C ALA A 160 6.20 16.03 6.84
N ASP A 161 7.05 16.37 7.81
CA ASP A 161 7.22 15.57 9.01
C ASP A 161 6.22 16.05 10.07
N LEU A 162 5.56 15.12 10.76
CA LEU A 162 4.39 15.37 11.62
C LEU A 162 4.67 15.07 13.09
#